data_AF-A0A9W9HNR0-F1
#
_entry.id   AF-A0A9W9HNR0-F1
#
_cell.length_a   1.000
_cell.length_b   1.000
_cell.length_c   1.000
_cell.angle_alpha   90.00
_cell.angle_beta   90.00
_cell.angle_gamma   90.00
#
_symmetry.space_group_name_H-M   'P 1'
#
loop_
_entity.id
_entity.type
_entity.pdbx_description
1 polymer ?
#
loop_
_entity_poly.entity_id
_entity_poly.type
_entity_poly.pdbx_seq_one_letter_code
_entity_poly.pdbx_strand_id
1 'polypeptide(L)'
;MAWGASINATEDPSTTLSAAADWYEEFKEPVWRKWAPKTGAYMNSGNAFSSTWKDDFYGDHYDRLLKIKHKYDPKESLWVYSGVGSDRWDYDLHTGLLCRVDSS
;
A
#
# COMPACT_ATOMS: atom_id res chain seq x y z
N MET A 1 -19.33 -5.52 0.58
CA MET A 1 -19.49 -4.54 1.67
C MET A 1 -18.16 -3.80 1.77
N ALA A 2 -18.13 -2.48 1.52
CA ALA A 2 -16.94 -1.68 1.73
C ALA A 2 -16.98 -1.14 3.16
N TRP A 3 -15.92 -1.38 3.93
CA TRP A 3 -15.80 -0.84 5.28
C TRP A 3 -15.04 0.48 5.19
N GLY A 4 -15.55 1.52 5.85
CA GLY A 4 -14.83 2.78 6.06
C GLY A 4 -14.15 2.82 7.42
N ALA A 5 -13.14 3.67 7.58
CA ALA A 5 -12.62 4.07 8.89
C ALA A 5 -13.21 5.41 9.29
N SER A 6 -13.31 5.66 10.60
CA SER A 6 -13.62 6.99 11.12
C SER A 6 -12.43 7.91 10.89
N ILE A 7 -12.68 9.09 10.34
CA ILE A 7 -11.67 10.13 10.13
C ILE A 7 -12.04 11.38 10.93
N ASN A 8 -11.04 12.06 11.48
CA ASN A 8 -11.20 13.41 12.03
C ASN A 8 -11.08 14.42 10.89
N ALA A 9 -12.21 15.00 10.47
CA ALA A 9 -12.26 15.93 9.34
C ALA A 9 -11.66 17.32 9.62
N THR A 10 -11.29 17.60 10.87
CA THR A 10 -10.68 18.89 11.26
C THR A 10 -9.15 18.80 11.42
N GLU A 11 -8.60 17.61 11.36
CA GLU A 11 -7.18 17.34 11.49
C GLU A 11 -6.45 17.43 10.15
N ASP A 12 -5.11 17.44 10.19
CA ASP A 12 -4.32 17.32 8.97
C ASP A 12 -4.73 16.06 8.18
N PRO A 13 -5.04 16.20 6.87
CA PRO A 13 -5.52 15.08 6.05
C PRO A 13 -4.57 13.88 5.99
N SER A 14 -3.26 14.10 6.04
CA SER A 14 -2.29 13.01 5.97
C SER A 14 -2.17 12.28 7.30
N THR A 15 -2.22 13.01 8.42
CA THR A 15 -2.25 12.42 9.77
C THR A 15 -3.50 11.55 9.95
N THR A 16 -4.67 12.08 9.61
CA THR A 16 -5.95 11.35 9.76
C THR A 16 -6.02 10.13 8.83
N LEU A 17 -5.44 10.22 7.62
CA LEU A 17 -5.36 9.11 6.67
C LEU A 17 -4.41 8.00 7.17
N SER A 18 -3.23 8.37 7.66
CA SER A 18 -2.27 7.41 8.23
C SER A 18 -2.89 6.68 9.41
N ALA A 19 -3.48 7.41 10.36
CA ALA A 19 -4.12 6.82 11.53
C ALA A 19 -5.26 5.85 11.16
N ALA A 20 -6.05 6.20 10.14
CA ALA A 20 -7.11 5.33 9.63
C ALA A 20 -6.56 4.05 9.00
N ALA A 21 -5.46 4.14 8.24
CA ALA A 21 -4.80 3.00 7.63
C ALA A 21 -4.12 2.09 8.66
N ASP A 22 -3.45 2.67 9.65
CA ASP A 22 -2.82 1.94 10.76
C ASP A 22 -3.86 1.17 11.57
N TRP A 23 -5.02 1.78 11.82
CA TRP A 23 -6.12 1.12 12.50
C TRP A 23 -6.65 -0.11 11.74
N TYR A 24 -6.70 -0.04 10.40
CA TYR A 24 -7.06 -1.21 9.58
C TYR A 24 -6.04 -2.33 9.74
N GLU A 25 -4.76 -2.00 9.60
CA GLU A 25 -3.64 -2.94 9.66
C GLU A 25 -3.50 -3.56 11.06
N GLU A 26 -3.84 -2.83 12.12
CA GLU A 26 -3.78 -3.32 13.50
C GLU A 26 -5.00 -4.18 13.88
N PHE A 27 -6.22 -3.76 13.51
CA PHE A 27 -7.44 -4.34 14.10
C PHE A 27 -8.29 -5.19 13.15
N LYS A 28 -8.36 -4.85 11.86
CA LYS A 28 -9.26 -5.53 10.92
C LYS A 28 -8.55 -6.52 10.01
N GLU A 29 -7.48 -6.09 9.36
CA GLU A 29 -6.78 -6.88 8.36
C GLU A 29 -6.17 -8.18 8.98
N PRO A 30 -5.61 -8.18 10.20
CA PRO A 30 -5.13 -9.41 10.83
C PRO A 30 -6.23 -10.45 11.08
N VAL A 31 -7.46 -10.00 11.39
CA VAL A 31 -8.61 -10.91 11.57
C VAL A 31 -8.97 -11.57 10.24
N TRP A 32 -8.97 -10.80 9.14
CA TRP A 32 -9.24 -11.33 7.80
C TRP A 32 -8.15 -12.30 7.34
N ARG A 33 -6.88 -11.96 7.53
CA ARG A 33 -5.74 -12.84 7.24
C ARG A 33 -5.82 -14.14 8.06
N LYS A 34 -6.26 -14.07 9.32
CA LYS A 34 -6.49 -15.26 10.15
C LYS A 34 -7.63 -16.14 9.63
N TRP A 35 -8.70 -15.54 9.12
CA TRP A 35 -9.85 -16.28 8.57
C TRP A 35 -9.55 -16.91 7.21
N ALA A 36 -8.74 -16.27 6.37
CA ALA A 36 -8.42 -16.73 5.02
C ALA A 36 -6.91 -16.62 4.73
N PRO A 37 -6.06 -17.42 5.42
CA PRO A 37 -4.59 -17.24 5.43
C PRO A 37 -3.86 -17.58 4.13
N LYS A 38 -4.58 -18.04 3.10
CA LYS A 38 -4.04 -18.41 1.79
C LYS A 38 -4.69 -17.60 0.66
N THR A 39 -5.21 -16.43 1.02
CA THR A 39 -5.89 -15.52 0.09
C THR A 39 -5.21 -14.16 0.16
N GLY A 40 -5.86 -13.12 -0.36
CA GLY A 40 -5.35 -11.76 -0.32
C GLY A 40 -6.49 -10.75 -0.31
N ALA A 41 -6.18 -9.50 -0.66
CA ALA A 41 -7.11 -8.40 -0.77
C ALA A 41 -7.19 -7.87 -2.21
N TYR A 42 -8.35 -7.31 -2.55
CA TYR A 42 -8.56 -6.71 -3.86
C TYR A 42 -8.01 -5.27 -3.88
N MET A 43 -6.92 -5.04 -4.61
CA MET A 43 -6.17 -3.78 -4.58
C MET A 43 -7.02 -2.52 -4.84
N ASN A 44 -8.03 -2.60 -5.70
CA ASN A 44 -8.87 -1.44 -6.05
C ASN A 44 -9.83 -1.03 -4.91
N SER A 45 -9.88 -1.78 -3.81
CA SER A 45 -10.72 -1.50 -2.64
C SER A 45 -10.05 -1.93 -1.34
N GLY A 46 -8.71 -1.97 -1.31
CA GLY A 46 -7.89 -2.36 -0.15
C GLY A 46 -7.15 -1.18 0.49
N ASN A 47 -6.53 -1.43 1.64
CA ASN A 47 -5.68 -0.46 2.32
C ASN A 47 -4.32 -0.34 1.60
N ALA A 48 -4.13 0.73 0.82
CA ALA A 48 -2.90 0.95 0.07
C ALA A 48 -1.68 1.37 0.93
N PHE A 49 -1.83 1.44 2.26
CA PHE A 49 -0.74 1.72 3.21
C PHE A 49 -0.41 0.50 4.09
N SER A 50 -1.12 -0.62 3.94
CA SER A 50 -0.87 -1.86 4.69
C SER A 50 0.57 -2.31 4.52
N SER A 51 1.24 -2.78 5.57
CA SER A 51 2.64 -3.24 5.48
C SER A 51 2.81 -4.52 4.65
N THR A 52 1.73 -5.28 4.47
CA THR A 52 1.72 -6.56 3.74
C THR A 52 1.11 -6.46 2.34
N TRP A 53 0.91 -5.25 1.82
CA TRP A 53 0.26 -4.98 0.53
C TRP A 53 0.80 -5.80 -0.64
N LYS A 54 2.11 -6.12 -0.66
CA LYS A 54 2.72 -6.93 -1.72
C LYS A 54 2.10 -8.33 -1.80
N ASP A 55 1.97 -8.96 -0.64
CA ASP A 55 1.39 -10.31 -0.52
C ASP A 55 -0.12 -10.23 -0.70
N ASP A 56 -0.78 -9.30 0.00
CA ASP A 56 -2.23 -9.16 -0.05
C ASP A 56 -2.74 -8.87 -1.47
N PHE A 57 -2.09 -7.99 -2.25
CA PHE A 57 -2.58 -7.57 -3.57
C PHE A 57 -2.05 -8.40 -4.73
N TYR A 58 -0.84 -8.97 -4.61
CA TYR A 58 -0.16 -9.63 -5.72
C TYR A 58 0.28 -11.07 -5.40
N GLY A 59 0.47 -11.40 -4.13
CA GLY A 59 0.92 -12.71 -3.65
C GLY A 59 2.16 -13.21 -4.39
N ASP A 60 2.17 -14.51 -4.71
CA ASP A 60 3.23 -15.20 -5.44
C ASP A 60 3.56 -14.60 -6.82
N HIS A 61 2.73 -13.70 -7.36
CA HIS A 61 2.97 -13.07 -8.65
C HIS A 61 3.82 -11.80 -8.57
N TYR A 62 4.08 -11.26 -7.38
CA TYR A 62 4.77 -10.00 -7.19
C TYR A 62 6.11 -9.93 -7.94
N ASP A 63 6.98 -10.92 -7.75
CA ASP A 63 8.32 -10.93 -8.37
C ASP A 63 8.27 -10.99 -9.90
N ARG A 64 7.30 -11.72 -10.46
CA ARG A 64 7.11 -11.78 -11.91
C ARG A 64 6.62 -10.42 -12.44
N LEU A 65 5.67 -9.80 -11.74
CA LEU A 65 5.18 -8.48 -12.11
C LEU A 65 6.27 -7.42 -11.97
N LEU A 66 7.13 -7.49 -10.95
CA LEU A 66 8.25 -6.58 -10.77
C LEU A 66 9.25 -6.68 -11.91
N LYS A 67 9.57 -7.90 -12.39
CA LYS A 67 10.40 -8.09 -13.59
C LYS A 67 9.77 -7.46 -14.83
N ILE A 68 8.45 -7.58 -15.00
CA ILE A 68 7.72 -6.95 -16.11
C ILE A 68 7.77 -5.42 -15.98
N LYS A 69 7.51 -4.89 -14.79
CA LYS A 69 7.59 -3.47 -14.47
C LYS A 69 8.97 -2.91 -14.83
N HIS A 70 10.06 -3.53 -14.40
CA HIS A 70 11.40 -3.09 -14.75
C HIS A 70 11.72 -3.18 -16.25
N LYS A 71 11.14 -4.15 -16.97
CA LYS A 71 11.30 -4.26 -18.42
C LYS A 71 10.66 -3.08 -19.16
N TYR A 72 9.47 -2.66 -18.74
CA TYR A 72 8.68 -1.65 -19.46
C TYR A 72 8.80 -0.23 -18.88
N ASP A 73 9.15 -0.10 -17.60
CA ASP A 73 9.39 1.16 -16.89
C ASP A 73 10.70 1.09 -16.09
N PRO A 74 11.86 0.98 -16.76
CA PRO A 74 13.17 0.85 -16.12
C PRO A 74 13.60 2.10 -15.34
N LYS A 75 12.96 3.25 -15.61
CA LYS A 75 13.20 4.52 -14.91
C LYS A 75 12.21 4.77 -13.77
N GLU A 76 11.26 3.86 -13.57
CA GLU A 76 10.26 3.92 -12.50
C GLU A 76 9.43 5.20 -12.53
N SER A 77 9.12 5.68 -13.73
CA SER A 77 8.39 6.94 -13.93
C SER A 77 6.90 6.83 -13.60
N LEU A 78 6.33 5.62 -13.59
CA LEU A 78 4.93 5.38 -13.22
C LEU A 78 4.87 4.87 -11.78
N TRP A 79 4.53 5.74 -10.84
CA TRP A 79 4.41 5.40 -9.42
C TRP A 79 2.96 5.54 -8.94
N VAL A 80 2.53 4.60 -8.08
CA VAL A 80 1.26 4.63 -7.34
C VAL A 80 1.48 3.97 -5.97
N TYR A 81 0.70 4.36 -4.97
CA TYR A 81 0.69 3.69 -3.66
C TYR A 81 0.40 2.20 -3.78
N SER A 82 1.19 1.39 -3.08
CA SER A 82 1.12 -0.07 -3.12
C SER A 82 1.12 -0.67 -4.54
N GLY A 83 1.72 0.05 -5.50
CA GLY A 83 1.95 -0.45 -6.84
C GLY A 83 3.20 -1.32 -6.90
N VAL A 84 3.29 -2.22 -7.89
CA VAL A 84 4.49 -3.05 -8.09
C VAL A 84 5.75 -2.19 -8.19
N GLY A 85 6.72 -2.41 -7.28
CA GLY A 85 7.97 -1.65 -7.15
C GLY A 85 7.85 -0.29 -6.46
N SER A 86 6.69 0.09 -5.92
CA SER A 86 6.48 1.41 -5.31
C SER A 86 7.29 1.64 -4.03
N ASP A 87 7.68 0.56 -3.33
CA ASP A 87 8.49 0.59 -2.10
C ASP A 87 9.94 1.04 -2.30
N ARG A 88 10.36 1.26 -3.56
CA ARG A 88 11.63 1.92 -3.87
C ARG A 88 11.57 3.44 -3.74
N TRP A 89 10.38 3.96 -3.41
CA TRP A 89 10.11 5.38 -3.29
C TRP A 89 9.28 5.64 -2.03
N ASP A 90 9.56 6.76 -1.39
CA ASP A 90 8.82 7.29 -0.26
C ASP A 90 8.08 8.56 -0.72
N TYR A 91 6.77 8.62 -0.46
CA TYR A 91 5.94 9.77 -0.80
C TYR A 91 5.46 10.44 0.47
N ASP A 92 5.89 11.68 0.65
CA ASP A 92 5.46 12.52 1.74
C ASP A 92 4.13 13.21 1.38
N LEU A 93 3.05 12.82 2.06
CA LEU A 93 1.71 13.38 1.87
C LEU A 93 1.58 14.86 2.28
N HIS A 94 2.44 15.34 3.17
CA HIS A 94 2.44 16.75 3.59
C HIS A 94 3.19 17.63 2.58
N THR A 95 4.39 17.22 2.15
CA THR A 95 5.23 18.02 1.25
C THR A 95 4.92 17.78 -0.23
N GLY A 96 4.32 16.63 -0.55
CA GLY A 96 4.04 16.19 -1.92
C GLY A 96 5.26 15.69 -2.68
N LEU A 97 6.40 15.50 -2.00
CA LEU A 97 7.64 15.03 -2.61
C LEU A 97 7.67 13.50 -2.71
N LEU A 98 8.09 12.99 -3.87
CA LEU A 98 8.39 11.59 -4.11
C LEU A 98 9.91 11.40 -4.16
N CYS A 99 10.46 10.76 -3.13
CA CYS A 99 11.90 10.57 -2.95
C CYS A 99 12.25 9.10 -3.09
N ARG A 100 13.41 8.80 -3.69
CA ARG A 100 13.88 7.41 -3.76
C ARG A 100 14.40 7.00 -2.38
N VAL A 101 14.00 5.83 -1.88
CA VAL A 101 14.60 5.28 -0.66
C VAL A 101 15.95 4.70 -1.04
N ASP A 102 17.02 5.36 -0.62
CA ASP A 102 18.38 4.93 -0.92
C ASP A 102 18.63 3.52 -0.37
N SER A 103 19.15 2.66 -1.23
CA SER A 103 19.67 1.37 -0.83
C SER A 103 21.03 1.64 -0.17
N SER A 104 21.10 1.57 1.15
CA SER A 104 22.40 1.31 1.80
C SER A 104 22.92 -0.06 1.37
#